data_AF-A0AAV3Y668-F1
#
_entry.id   AF-A0AAV3Y668-F1
#
_cell.length_a   1.000
_cell.length_b   1.000
_cell.length_c   1.000
_cell.angle_alpha   90.00
_cell.angle_beta   90.00
_cell.angle_gamma   90.00
#
_symmetry.space_group_name_H-M   'P 1'
#
loop_
_entity.id
_entity.type
_entity.pdbx_description
1 polymer ?
#
loop_
_entity_poly.entity_id
_entity_poly.type
_entity_poly.pdbx_seq_one_letter_code
_entity_poly.pdbx_strand_id
1 'polypeptide(L)'
;MDPEFLCLIPELCYSSGLTDDMRSNFTMMKDLAAHTRVTPAQRQQAMKKFIDNVNRSPEAMAALAEWGLELDHSLVSINGRQLPIEEIIMGQKKFSSGPQADWSRDATRNQLISPVNLVNWGIFYTRRDAAKANDFIKHMQSETKNMGISCSVPFRKELVNEKIETMVQELRSSINDRVQLVVVINPTNRDDRYSAVKKVCCVEAPVPSQVIIAKTISRPDKLRSVVQKIALQINCKLGGELWAIKIPFQPIVLIIQEQQNLAVTIST
;
A
#
# COMPACT_ATOMS: atom_id res chain seq x y z
N MET A 1 17.99 -23.14 -35.20
CA MET A 1 19.11 -22.19 -35.18
C MET A 1 19.78 -22.37 -33.85
N ASP A 2 21.04 -22.80 -33.84
CA ASP A 2 21.83 -22.85 -32.62
C ASP A 2 22.06 -21.42 -32.10
N PRO A 3 22.02 -21.18 -30.79
CA PRO A 3 22.24 -19.85 -30.24
C PRO A 3 23.64 -19.34 -30.61
N GLU A 4 23.70 -18.18 -31.25
CA GLU A 4 24.93 -17.52 -31.65
C GLU A 4 25.57 -16.82 -30.44
N PHE A 5 26.87 -17.04 -30.22
CA PHE A 5 27.62 -16.40 -29.15
C PHE A 5 28.01 -14.98 -29.54
N LEU A 6 27.51 -13.99 -28.80
CA LEU A 6 27.74 -12.57 -29.06
C LEU A 6 28.62 -11.98 -27.95
N CYS A 7 29.87 -11.64 -28.29
CA CYS A 7 30.83 -11.03 -27.35
C CYS A 7 30.66 -9.51 -27.36
N LEU A 8 30.16 -8.95 -26.25
CA LEU A 8 29.96 -7.52 -26.07
C LEU A 8 31.11 -6.91 -25.26
N ILE A 9 31.58 -5.72 -25.69
CA ILE A 9 32.58 -4.94 -24.95
C ILE A 9 31.87 -4.18 -23.81
N PRO A 10 32.19 -4.43 -22.52
CA PRO A 10 31.46 -3.83 -21.40
C PRO A 10 31.48 -2.29 -21.39
N GLU A 11 32.57 -1.67 -21.84
CA GLU A 11 32.69 -0.20 -21.90
C GLU A 11 31.71 0.45 -22.88
N LEU A 12 31.19 -0.31 -23.84
CA LEU A 12 30.17 0.14 -24.80
C LEU A 12 28.75 -0.29 -24.39
N CYS A 13 28.63 -1.00 -23.27
CA CYS A 13 27.37 -1.53 -22.78
C CYS A 13 26.87 -0.72 -21.59
N TYR A 14 25.69 -0.12 -21.75
CA TYR A 14 24.98 0.51 -20.66
C TYR A 14 23.82 -0.39 -20.23
N SER A 15 23.74 -0.67 -18.93
CA SER A 15 22.54 -1.30 -18.37
C SER A 15 21.37 -0.33 -18.54
N SER A 16 20.31 -0.79 -19.21
CA SER A 16 19.10 0.00 -19.40
C SER A 16 18.11 -0.28 -18.26
N GLY A 17 17.28 0.71 -17.94
CA GLY A 17 16.31 0.63 -16.86
C GLY A 17 16.82 1.14 -15.52
N LEU A 18 16.01 0.96 -14.48
CA LEU A 18 16.31 1.39 -13.12
C LEU A 18 16.64 0.17 -12.27
N THR A 19 17.82 0.17 -11.65
CA THR A 19 18.22 -0.82 -10.65
C THR A 19 17.37 -0.68 -9.38
N ASP A 20 17.34 -1.73 -8.55
CA ASP A 20 16.57 -1.69 -7.29
C ASP A 20 17.10 -0.64 -6.31
N ASP A 21 18.41 -0.37 -6.31
CA ASP A 21 19.01 0.71 -5.53
C ASP A 21 18.53 2.10 -6.00
N MET A 22 18.40 2.29 -7.31
CA MET A 22 17.84 3.53 -7.87
C MET A 22 16.35 3.66 -7.55
N ARG A 23 15.58 2.56 -7.63
CA ARG A 23 14.14 2.54 -7.31
C ARG A 23 13.87 2.78 -5.83
N SER A 24 14.73 2.27 -4.94
CA SER A 24 14.61 2.46 -3.50
C SER A 24 15.04 3.87 -3.04
N ASN A 25 15.85 4.58 -3.85
CA ASN A 25 16.22 5.97 -3.58
C ASN A 25 15.06 6.94 -3.90
N PHE A 26 14.35 7.36 -2.85
CA PHE A 26 13.21 8.26 -2.96
C PHE A 26 13.52 9.60 -3.63
N THR A 27 14.73 10.16 -3.44
CA THR A 27 15.11 11.44 -4.04
C THR A 27 15.24 11.29 -5.55
N MET A 28 15.99 10.27 -6.00
CA MET A 28 16.13 9.98 -7.44
C MET A 28 14.78 9.70 -8.09
N MET A 29 13.93 8.88 -7.47
CA MET A 29 12.60 8.58 -8.00
C MET A 29 11.66 9.79 -8.02
N LYS A 30 11.79 10.72 -7.07
CA LYS A 30 11.03 11.97 -7.05
C LYS A 30 11.45 12.90 -8.20
N ASP A 31 12.75 13.04 -8.44
CA ASP A 31 13.28 13.87 -9.52
C ASP A 31 12.94 13.24 -10.88
N LEU A 32 13.11 11.93 -11.03
CA LEU A 32 12.69 11.19 -12.21
C LEU A 32 11.19 11.34 -12.46
N ALA A 33 10.36 11.25 -11.41
CA ALA A 33 8.92 11.46 -11.52
C ALA A 33 8.56 12.87 -11.98
N ALA A 34 9.34 13.91 -11.64
CA ALA A 34 9.12 15.27 -12.12
C ALA A 34 9.29 15.37 -13.65
N HIS A 35 10.18 14.56 -14.24
CA HIS A 35 10.42 14.52 -15.68
C HIS A 35 9.57 13.49 -16.44
N THR A 36 9.12 12.43 -15.78
CA THR A 36 8.35 11.34 -16.41
C THR A 36 6.84 11.45 -16.22
N ARG A 37 6.37 12.22 -15.23
CA ARG A 37 4.93 12.46 -15.05
C ARG A 37 4.41 13.46 -16.07
N VAL A 38 3.91 12.92 -17.17
CA VAL A 38 3.24 13.71 -18.21
C VAL A 38 1.77 13.90 -17.84
N THR A 39 1.33 15.15 -17.75
CA THR A 39 -0.09 15.49 -17.52
C THR A 39 -0.96 15.08 -18.72
N PRO A 40 -2.30 14.89 -18.55
CA PRO A 40 -3.18 14.54 -19.67
C PRO A 40 -3.06 15.49 -20.87
N ALA A 41 -2.99 16.80 -20.62
CA ALA A 41 -2.84 17.81 -21.67
C ALA A 41 -1.49 17.71 -22.41
N GLN A 42 -0.39 17.54 -21.68
CA GLN A 42 0.93 17.33 -22.28
C GLN A 42 0.99 16.03 -23.09
N ARG A 43 0.36 14.95 -22.60
CA ARG A 43 0.26 13.67 -23.31
C ARG A 43 -0.52 13.82 -24.61
N GLN A 44 -1.64 14.55 -24.57
CA GLN A 44 -2.43 14.87 -25.76
C GLN A 44 -1.61 15.66 -26.79
N GLN A 45 -0.86 16.67 -26.33
CA GLN A 45 0.00 17.48 -27.20
C GLN A 45 1.14 16.65 -27.80
N ALA A 46 1.78 15.79 -27.01
CA ALA A 46 2.84 14.90 -27.50
C ALA A 46 2.30 13.94 -28.57
N MET A 47 1.10 13.38 -28.38
CA MET A 47 0.45 12.52 -29.38
C MET A 47 0.14 13.28 -30.67
N LYS A 48 -0.40 14.50 -30.59
CA LYS A 48 -0.62 15.36 -31.77
C LYS A 48 0.68 15.66 -32.52
N LYS A 49 1.74 16.02 -31.80
CA LYS A 49 3.07 16.23 -32.39
C LYS A 49 3.61 14.97 -33.09
N PHE A 50 3.39 13.80 -32.50
CA PHE A 50 3.77 12.53 -33.12
C PHE A 50 3.02 12.32 -34.44
N ILE A 51 1.70 12.48 -34.45
CA ILE A 51 0.87 12.39 -35.66
C ILE A 51 1.35 13.39 -36.72
N ASP A 52 1.61 14.64 -36.34
CA ASP A 52 2.11 15.67 -37.25
C ASP A 52 3.48 15.29 -37.84
N ASN A 53 4.38 14.73 -37.03
CA ASN A 53 5.70 14.32 -37.48
C ASN A 53 5.65 13.16 -38.46
N VAL A 54 4.80 12.16 -38.21
CA VAL A 54 4.64 11.02 -39.14
C VAL A 54 4.05 11.49 -40.46
N ASN A 55 2.98 12.29 -40.42
CA ASN A 55 2.34 12.81 -41.63
C ASN A 55 3.25 13.74 -42.46
N ARG A 56 4.26 14.35 -41.83
CA ARG A 56 5.25 15.20 -42.52
C ARG A 56 6.45 14.43 -43.08
N SER A 57 6.65 13.17 -42.68
CA SER A 57 7.75 12.34 -43.20
C SER A 57 7.29 11.57 -44.44
N PRO A 58 7.87 11.87 -45.63
CA PRO A 58 7.53 11.16 -46.86
C PRO A 58 7.83 9.66 -46.77
N GLU A 59 8.90 9.28 -46.07
CA GLU A 59 9.32 7.89 -45.90
C GLU A 59 8.31 7.10 -45.08
N ALA A 60 7.82 7.68 -43.97
CA ALA A 60 6.82 7.04 -43.13
C ALA A 60 5.46 6.92 -43.84
N MET A 61 5.05 7.95 -44.59
CA MET A 61 3.83 7.92 -45.39
C MET A 61 3.90 6.90 -46.54
N ALA A 62 5.05 6.78 -47.20
CA ALA A 62 5.26 5.77 -48.24
C ALA A 62 5.12 4.35 -47.67
N ALA A 63 5.72 4.10 -46.49
CA ALA A 63 5.59 2.81 -45.81
C ALA A 63 4.13 2.52 -45.41
N LEU A 64 3.36 3.50 -44.95
CA LEU A 64 1.94 3.29 -44.63
C LEU A 64 1.10 3.03 -45.90
N ALA A 65 1.36 3.77 -46.98
CA ALA A 65 0.67 3.63 -48.25
C ALA A 65 0.88 2.25 -48.91
N GLU A 66 2.07 1.66 -48.76
CA GLU A 66 2.36 0.29 -49.24
C GLU A 66 1.40 -0.75 -48.62
N TRP A 67 0.97 -0.52 -47.38
CA TRP A 67 0.00 -1.36 -46.68
C TRP A 67 -1.45 -0.88 -46.85
N GLY A 68 -1.69 0.18 -47.64
CA GLY A 68 -3.01 0.79 -47.80
C GLY A 68 -3.54 1.45 -46.52
N LEU A 69 -2.64 1.92 -45.65
CA LEU A 69 -2.97 2.55 -44.37
C LEU A 69 -2.78 4.06 -44.41
N GLU A 70 -3.61 4.78 -43.65
CA GLU A 70 -3.46 6.21 -43.39
C GLU A 70 -3.65 6.48 -41.89
N LEU A 71 -2.99 7.52 -41.38
CA LEU A 71 -3.12 7.95 -39.98
C LEU A 71 -4.13 9.10 -39.87
N ASP A 72 -5.09 8.94 -38.96
CA ASP A 72 -6.03 10.02 -38.62
C ASP A 72 -5.27 11.20 -37.99
N HIS A 73 -5.64 12.42 -38.38
CA HIS A 73 -5.08 13.67 -37.87
C HIS A 73 -5.61 14.05 -36.48
N SER A 74 -6.64 13.34 -36.02
CA SER A 74 -7.34 13.64 -34.77
C SER A 74 -7.29 12.46 -33.80
N LEU A 75 -7.49 12.76 -32.52
CA LEU A 75 -7.65 11.72 -31.51
C LEU A 75 -9.08 11.21 -31.57
N VAL A 76 -9.24 9.89 -31.47
CA VAL A 76 -10.54 9.24 -31.45
C VAL A 76 -11.39 9.79 -30.29
N SER A 77 -12.56 10.34 -30.63
CA SER A 77 -13.55 10.75 -29.64
C SER A 77 -14.38 9.55 -29.21
N ILE A 78 -14.51 9.36 -27.90
CA ILE A 78 -15.27 8.26 -27.32
C ILE A 78 -16.35 8.84 -26.42
N ASN A 79 -17.60 8.45 -26.66
CA ASN A 79 -18.71 8.79 -25.78
C ASN A 79 -18.61 7.96 -24.50
N GLY A 80 -18.13 8.60 -23.43
CA GLY A 80 -18.09 8.00 -22.09
C GLY A 80 -19.37 8.27 -21.30
N ARG A 81 -19.56 7.53 -20.20
CA ARG A 81 -20.59 7.80 -19.20
C ARG A 81 -19.95 8.00 -17.83
N GLN A 82 -20.44 8.99 -17.09
CA GLN A 82 -20.06 9.18 -15.68
C GLN A 82 -21.03 8.37 -14.82
N LEU A 83 -20.49 7.47 -14.00
CA LEU A 83 -21.31 6.71 -13.05
C LEU A 83 -21.80 7.63 -11.92
N PRO A 84 -23.01 7.39 -11.39
CA PRO A 84 -23.51 8.13 -10.26
C PRO A 84 -22.61 7.93 -9.03
N ILE A 85 -22.63 8.91 -8.13
CA ILE A 85 -21.87 8.85 -6.90
C ILE A 85 -22.53 7.83 -5.96
N GLU A 86 -21.74 6.87 -5.48
CA GLU A 86 -22.21 5.84 -4.55
C GLU A 86 -22.35 6.37 -3.13
N GLU A 87 -23.32 5.82 -2.40
CA GLU A 87 -23.51 6.04 -0.97
C GLU A 87 -22.69 5.04 -0.15
N ILE A 88 -21.91 5.57 0.79
CA ILE A 88 -21.13 4.80 1.75
C ILE A 88 -21.94 4.64 3.03
N ILE A 89 -22.02 3.40 3.51
CA ILE A 89 -22.67 3.02 4.77
C ILE A 89 -21.57 2.81 5.82
N MET A 90 -21.65 3.49 6.96
CA MET A 90 -20.76 3.32 8.11
C MET A 90 -21.55 3.31 9.41
N GLY A 91 -21.53 2.19 10.13
CA GLY A 91 -22.38 2.01 11.31
C GLY A 91 -23.85 2.23 10.94
N GLN A 92 -24.49 3.18 11.62
CA GLN A 92 -25.87 3.58 11.36
C GLN A 92 -26.02 4.75 10.37
N LYS A 93 -24.92 5.31 9.87
CA LYS A 93 -24.93 6.49 9.00
C LYS A 93 -24.72 6.10 7.54
N LYS A 94 -25.33 6.88 6.65
CA LYS A 94 -25.11 6.85 5.20
C LYS A 94 -24.69 8.23 4.74
N PHE A 95 -23.72 8.31 3.86
CA PHE A 95 -23.26 9.57 3.28
C PHE A 95 -22.71 9.36 1.87
N SER A 96 -22.71 10.42 1.07
CA SER A 96 -22.18 10.39 -0.29
C SER A 96 -20.65 10.32 -0.30
N SER A 97 -20.06 9.49 -1.17
CA SER A 97 -18.60 9.44 -1.39
C SER A 97 -18.00 10.71 -2.02
N GLY A 98 -18.87 11.63 -2.47
CA GLY A 98 -18.48 12.91 -3.06
C GLY A 98 -17.90 12.79 -4.47
N PRO A 99 -17.62 13.93 -5.13
CA PRO A 99 -17.19 13.95 -6.54
C PRO A 99 -15.78 13.39 -6.76
N GLN A 100 -14.95 13.33 -5.72
CA GLN A 100 -13.58 12.80 -5.76
C GLN A 100 -13.50 11.35 -5.24
N ALA A 101 -14.62 10.77 -4.82
CA ALA A 101 -14.67 9.43 -4.22
C ALA A 101 -13.65 9.24 -3.06
N ASP A 102 -13.47 10.27 -2.22
CA ASP A 102 -12.58 10.22 -1.05
C ASP A 102 -13.36 10.56 0.22
N TRP A 103 -13.56 9.53 1.05
CA TRP A 103 -14.20 9.62 2.36
C TRP A 103 -13.24 9.30 3.51
N SER A 104 -11.92 9.45 3.31
CA SER A 104 -10.91 9.16 4.33
C SER A 104 -11.16 9.91 5.65
N ARG A 105 -11.73 11.11 5.55
CA ARG A 105 -12.02 11.97 6.70
C ARG A 105 -13.28 11.53 7.45
N ASP A 106 -14.28 11.05 6.72
CA ASP A 106 -15.54 10.53 7.28
C ASP A 106 -15.32 9.13 7.88
N ALA A 107 -14.42 8.34 7.28
CA ALA A 107 -14.02 7.02 7.77
C ALA A 107 -13.44 7.04 9.19
N THR A 108 -12.82 8.14 9.61
CA THR A 108 -12.21 8.25 10.94
C THR A 108 -13.07 9.00 11.96
N ARG A 109 -14.21 9.56 11.53
CA ARG A 109 -15.13 10.35 12.36
C ARG A 109 -16.45 9.65 12.66
N ASN A 110 -16.76 8.58 11.93
CA ASN A 110 -17.99 7.82 12.11
C ASN A 110 -17.69 6.45 12.73
N GLN A 111 -18.72 5.88 13.37
CA GLN A 111 -18.65 4.53 13.89
C GLN A 111 -18.58 3.52 12.73
N LEU A 112 -17.84 2.45 12.97
CA LEU A 112 -17.70 1.35 12.01
C LEU A 112 -18.97 0.50 12.00
N ILE A 113 -19.16 -0.30 10.95
CA ILE A 113 -20.28 -1.26 10.86
C ILE A 113 -20.15 -2.33 11.95
N SER A 114 -18.97 -2.95 12.02
CA SER A 114 -18.65 -3.96 13.03
C SER A 114 -17.32 -3.60 13.70
N PRO A 115 -17.35 -2.81 14.79
CA PRO A 115 -16.17 -2.50 15.57
C PRO A 115 -15.81 -3.68 16.48
N VAL A 116 -14.55 -4.11 16.46
CA VAL A 116 -14.01 -5.15 17.32
C VAL A 116 -13.22 -4.51 18.46
N ASN A 117 -13.66 -4.75 19.70
CA ASN A 117 -13.00 -4.23 20.89
C ASN A 117 -11.60 -4.85 21.08
N LEU A 118 -10.62 -3.99 21.33
CA LEU A 118 -9.22 -4.36 21.50
C LEU A 118 -8.90 -4.43 22.99
N VAL A 119 -9.04 -5.63 23.58
CA VAL A 119 -8.98 -5.87 25.02
C VAL A 119 -7.63 -6.44 25.45
N ASN A 120 -7.19 -7.53 24.82
CA ASN A 120 -5.91 -8.18 25.14
C ASN A 120 -4.99 -8.15 23.92
N TRP A 121 -4.11 -7.17 23.88
CA TRP A 121 -3.17 -6.96 22.79
C TRP A 121 -1.82 -6.49 23.32
N GLY A 122 -0.77 -6.79 22.55
CA GLY A 122 0.61 -6.52 22.92
C GLY A 122 1.26 -5.46 22.05
N ILE A 123 2.20 -4.71 22.63
CA ILE A 123 3.08 -3.83 21.87
C ILE A 123 4.55 -4.09 22.20
N PHE A 124 5.34 -4.34 21.15
CA PHE A 124 6.76 -4.64 21.22
C PHE A 124 7.54 -3.47 20.62
N TYR A 125 8.51 -2.96 21.36
CA TYR A 125 9.30 -1.79 20.96
C TYR A 125 10.70 -1.85 21.59
N THR A 126 11.65 -1.11 21.03
CA THR A 126 12.99 -0.96 21.63
C THR A 126 12.99 0.14 22.67
N ARG A 127 13.95 0.11 23.62
CA ARG A 127 14.11 1.17 24.63
C ARG A 127 14.15 2.59 24.02
N ARG A 128 14.77 2.73 22.85
CA ARG A 128 14.88 4.00 22.12
C ARG A 128 13.52 4.54 21.67
N ASP A 129 12.60 3.67 21.29
CA ASP A 129 11.29 4.03 20.75
C ASP A 129 10.17 4.01 21.82
N ALA A 130 10.51 3.83 23.10
CA ALA A 130 9.54 3.76 24.19
C ALA A 130 8.64 4.99 24.28
N ALA A 131 9.17 6.20 24.08
CA ALA A 131 8.38 7.43 24.05
C ALA A 131 7.33 7.41 22.91
N LYS A 132 7.74 7.02 21.70
CA LYS A 132 6.85 6.92 20.53
C LYS A 132 5.78 5.85 20.72
N ALA A 133 6.15 4.72 21.33
CA ALA A 133 5.20 3.66 21.67
C ALA A 133 4.15 4.17 22.66
N ASN A 134 4.54 4.90 23.69
CA ASN A 134 3.61 5.50 24.66
C ASN A 134 2.65 6.48 24.00
N ASP A 135 3.14 7.35 23.11
CA ASP A 135 2.28 8.31 22.41
C ASP A 135 1.33 7.60 21.43
N PHE A 136 1.81 6.56 20.74
CA PHE A 136 0.96 5.71 19.91
C PHE A 136 -0.17 5.05 20.73
N ILE A 137 0.12 4.49 21.90
CA ILE A 137 -0.89 3.89 22.79
C ILE A 137 -1.94 4.93 23.20
N LYS A 138 -1.52 6.13 23.63
CA LYS A 138 -2.44 7.20 24.02
C LYS A 138 -3.39 7.57 22.87
N HIS A 139 -2.84 7.77 21.67
CA HIS A 139 -3.65 8.07 20.50
C HIS A 139 -4.56 6.91 20.10
N MET A 140 -4.09 5.66 20.19
CA MET A 140 -4.94 4.50 19.94
C MET A 140 -6.14 4.50 20.88
N GLN A 141 -5.95 4.80 22.16
CA GLN A 141 -7.06 4.85 23.13
C GLN A 141 -8.01 6.03 22.94
N SER A 142 -7.54 7.17 22.42
CA SER A 142 -8.38 8.35 22.19
C SER A 142 -9.12 8.29 20.86
N GLU A 143 -8.45 7.90 19.77
CA GLU A 143 -9.01 7.99 18.41
C GLU A 143 -9.97 6.84 18.08
N THR A 144 -9.76 5.64 18.65
CA THR A 144 -10.61 4.46 18.43
C THR A 144 -12.04 4.65 18.95
N LYS A 145 -12.24 5.50 19.96
CA LYS A 145 -13.56 5.80 20.53
C LYS A 145 -14.52 6.37 19.50
N ASN A 146 -14.04 7.25 18.61
CA ASN A 146 -14.86 7.85 17.55
C ASN A 146 -15.34 6.80 16.54
N MET A 147 -14.58 5.72 16.39
CA MET A 147 -14.88 4.58 15.52
C MET A 147 -15.76 3.53 16.21
N GLY A 148 -16.12 3.72 17.49
CA GLY A 148 -16.88 2.74 18.26
C GLY A 148 -16.06 1.57 18.78
N ILE A 149 -14.73 1.64 18.71
CA ILE A 149 -13.82 0.61 19.22
C ILE A 149 -13.38 0.99 20.63
N SER A 150 -13.64 0.12 21.61
CA SER A 150 -13.01 0.22 22.93
C SER A 150 -11.60 -0.35 22.89
N CYS A 151 -10.62 0.42 23.37
CA CYS A 151 -9.20 0.07 23.33
C CYS A 151 -8.60 0.07 24.74
N SER A 152 -8.35 -1.12 25.27
CA SER A 152 -7.68 -1.34 26.55
C SER A 152 -6.19 -1.03 26.45
N VAL A 153 -5.55 -0.79 27.59
CA VAL A 153 -4.09 -0.60 27.65
C VAL A 153 -3.42 -1.93 27.27
N PRO A 154 -2.49 -1.93 26.29
CA PRO A 154 -1.79 -3.15 25.91
C PRO A 154 -0.78 -3.58 26.97
N PHE A 155 -0.46 -4.88 26.99
CA PHE A 155 0.77 -5.30 27.64
C PHE A 155 1.97 -4.84 26.81
N ARG A 156 3.04 -4.44 27.49
CA ARG A 156 4.20 -3.79 26.88
C ARG A 156 5.42 -4.68 27.01
N LYS A 157 6.15 -4.84 25.91
CA LYS A 157 7.39 -5.60 25.86
C LYS A 157 8.50 -4.75 25.28
N GLU A 158 9.40 -4.32 26.15
CA GLU A 158 10.61 -3.63 25.75
C GLU A 158 11.66 -4.65 25.32
N LEU A 159 12.07 -4.57 24.07
CA LEU A 159 13.13 -5.39 23.49
C LEU A 159 14.48 -4.83 23.92
N VAL A 160 15.32 -5.71 24.48
CA VAL A 160 16.67 -5.36 24.96
C VAL A 160 17.57 -4.87 23.81
N ASN A 161 17.36 -5.39 22.60
CA ASN A 161 18.15 -5.05 21.42
C ASN A 161 17.35 -5.19 20.11
N GLU A 162 17.94 -4.76 19.01
CA GLU A 162 17.36 -4.81 17.65
C GLU A 162 17.65 -6.14 16.92
N LYS A 163 18.05 -7.20 17.62
CA LYS A 163 18.27 -8.51 16.99
C LYS A 163 16.93 -9.20 16.70
N ILE A 164 16.91 -10.00 15.64
CA ILE A 164 15.70 -10.73 15.21
C ILE A 164 15.38 -11.83 16.23
N GLU A 165 16.41 -12.52 16.73
CA GLU A 165 16.28 -13.64 17.66
C GLU A 165 15.59 -13.21 18.95
N THR A 166 16.01 -12.08 19.53
CA THR A 166 15.40 -11.50 20.74
C THR A 166 13.92 -11.17 20.51
N MET A 167 13.59 -10.56 19.38
CA MET A 167 12.21 -10.22 19.03
C MET A 167 11.35 -11.47 18.85
N VAL A 168 11.86 -12.48 18.14
CA VAL A 168 11.17 -13.76 17.92
C VAL A 168 10.95 -14.48 19.25
N GLN A 169 11.93 -14.51 20.14
CA GLN A 169 11.82 -15.13 21.45
C GLN A 169 10.77 -14.43 22.32
N GLU A 170 10.77 -13.10 22.37
CA GLU A 170 9.77 -12.33 23.13
C GLU A 170 8.36 -12.46 22.53
N LEU A 171 8.23 -12.54 21.20
CA LEU A 171 6.93 -12.80 20.57
C LEU A 171 6.41 -14.18 20.97
N ARG A 172 7.23 -15.23 20.83
CA ARG A 172 6.85 -16.61 21.20
C ARG A 172 6.48 -16.75 22.67
N SER A 173 7.19 -16.06 23.57
CA SER A 173 6.90 -16.14 25.01
C SER A 173 5.66 -15.35 25.45
N SER A 174 5.25 -14.36 24.66
CA SER A 174 4.15 -13.46 25.01
C SER A 174 2.82 -13.81 24.31
N ILE A 175 2.87 -14.47 23.16
CA ILE A 175 1.67 -14.89 22.43
C ILE A 175 1.06 -16.12 23.12
N ASN A 176 -0.22 -16.02 23.44
CA ASN A 176 -1.05 -17.11 23.96
C ASN A 176 -2.47 -16.98 23.37
N ASP A 177 -3.32 -17.99 23.62
CA ASP A 177 -4.67 -18.07 23.04
C ASP A 177 -5.60 -16.89 23.39
N ARG A 178 -5.26 -16.09 24.40
CA ARG A 178 -6.05 -14.91 24.78
C ARG A 178 -5.64 -13.65 24.04
N VAL A 179 -4.47 -13.62 23.38
CA VAL A 179 -3.95 -12.42 22.71
C VAL A 179 -4.66 -12.24 21.37
N GLN A 180 -5.36 -11.11 21.22
CA GLN A 180 -6.10 -10.80 20.00
C GLN A 180 -5.20 -10.27 18.88
N LEU A 181 -4.17 -9.49 19.24
CA LEU A 181 -3.30 -8.83 18.28
C LEU A 181 -1.94 -8.49 18.92
N VAL A 182 -0.88 -8.52 18.10
CA VAL A 182 0.43 -7.97 18.46
C VAL A 182 0.83 -6.83 17.52
N VAL A 183 1.32 -5.74 18.12
CA VAL A 183 1.90 -4.60 17.41
C VAL A 183 3.41 -4.60 17.62
N VAL A 184 4.19 -4.52 16.54
CA VAL A 184 5.66 -4.47 16.61
C VAL A 184 6.14 -3.16 16.01
N ILE A 185 6.82 -2.33 16.80
CA ILE A 185 7.48 -1.10 16.35
C ILE A 185 8.90 -1.44 15.92
N ASN A 186 9.15 -1.38 14.61
CA ASN A 186 10.47 -1.58 14.03
C ASN A 186 11.21 -0.24 13.88
N PRO A 187 12.46 -0.13 14.34
CA PRO A 187 13.25 1.10 14.20
C PRO A 187 13.50 1.50 12.73
N THR A 188 13.68 0.51 11.87
CA THR A 188 14.04 0.66 10.45
C THR A 188 13.10 -0.14 9.53
N ASN A 189 13.13 0.15 8.23
CA ASN A 189 12.36 -0.56 7.21
C ASN A 189 13.11 -1.81 6.72
N ARG A 190 13.34 -2.76 7.64
CA ARG A 190 14.07 -4.00 7.37
C ARG A 190 13.11 -5.15 7.07
N ASP A 191 13.20 -5.70 5.87
CA ASP A 191 12.28 -6.75 5.38
C ASP A 191 12.48 -8.09 6.09
N ASP A 192 13.70 -8.40 6.51
CA ASP A 192 14.01 -9.62 7.26
C ASP A 192 13.34 -9.63 8.64
N ARG A 193 13.35 -8.51 9.36
CA ARG A 193 12.60 -8.33 10.61
C ARG A 193 11.09 -8.46 10.40
N TYR A 194 10.56 -7.82 9.34
CA TYR A 194 9.14 -7.93 9.01
C TYR A 194 8.74 -9.39 8.74
N SER A 195 9.53 -10.07 7.91
CA SER A 195 9.31 -11.47 7.53
C SER A 195 9.37 -12.40 8.73
N ALA A 196 10.30 -12.17 9.66
CA ALA A 196 10.38 -12.93 10.91
C ALA A 196 9.13 -12.77 11.78
N VAL A 197 8.62 -11.53 11.97
CA VAL A 197 7.36 -11.30 12.71
C VAL A 197 6.20 -12.05 12.04
N LYS A 198 6.09 -11.96 10.71
CA LYS A 198 5.04 -12.65 9.96
C LYS A 198 5.16 -14.16 10.03
N LYS A 199 6.37 -14.71 9.96
CA LYS A 199 6.60 -16.15 10.12
C LYS A 199 6.10 -16.64 11.48
N VAL A 200 6.47 -15.96 12.57
CA VAL A 200 5.98 -16.35 13.91
C VAL A 200 4.46 -16.24 13.99
N CYS A 201 3.88 -15.10 13.60
CA CYS A 201 2.47 -14.81 13.83
C CYS A 201 1.51 -15.52 12.85
N CYS A 202 1.99 -16.00 11.71
CA CYS A 202 1.15 -16.64 10.69
C CYS A 202 1.42 -18.14 10.55
N VAL A 203 2.60 -18.63 10.95
CA VAL A 203 2.98 -20.05 10.81
C VAL A 203 3.07 -20.75 12.16
N GLU A 204 3.72 -20.13 13.15
CA GLU A 204 4.05 -20.81 14.41
C GLU A 204 2.98 -20.60 15.48
N ALA A 205 2.52 -19.36 15.68
CA ALA A 205 1.53 -18.97 16.66
C ALA A 205 0.51 -18.02 16.00
N PRO A 206 -0.62 -18.55 15.48
CA PRO A 206 -1.58 -17.77 14.71
C PRO A 206 -2.18 -16.60 15.50
N VAL A 207 -1.67 -15.40 15.27
CA VAL A 207 -2.19 -14.16 15.84
C VAL A 207 -2.10 -13.03 14.83
N PRO A 208 -3.15 -12.22 14.64
CA PRO A 208 -3.08 -11.02 13.86
C PRO A 208 -1.93 -10.09 14.30
N SER A 209 -1.11 -9.65 13.35
CA SER A 209 0.06 -8.80 13.62
C SER A 209 0.08 -7.51 12.82
N GLN A 210 0.45 -6.42 13.48
CA GLN A 210 0.65 -5.10 12.87
C GLN A 210 2.09 -4.63 13.10
N VAL A 211 2.85 -4.49 12.02
CA VAL A 211 4.20 -3.93 12.08
C VAL A 211 4.12 -2.43 11.76
N ILE A 212 4.80 -1.61 12.55
CA ILE A 212 4.84 -0.15 12.41
C ILE A 212 6.31 0.27 12.35
N ILE A 213 6.70 1.06 11.36
CA ILE A 213 8.04 1.65 11.31
C ILE A 213 8.06 2.86 12.25
N ALA A 214 9.06 2.96 13.12
CA ALA A 214 9.18 4.04 14.11
C ALA A 214 9.13 5.41 13.46
N LYS A 215 9.77 5.58 12.28
CA LYS A 215 9.72 6.82 11.47
C LYS A 215 8.30 7.27 11.13
N THR A 216 7.36 6.35 10.95
CA THR A 216 5.96 6.65 10.60
C THR A 216 5.21 7.31 11.74
N ILE A 217 5.56 6.97 12.99
CA ILE A 217 4.96 7.52 14.22
C ILE A 217 5.85 8.57 14.91
N SER A 218 6.99 8.92 14.32
CA SER A 218 7.91 9.94 14.87
C SER A 218 7.41 11.38 14.75
N ARG A 219 6.42 11.64 13.89
CA ARG A 219 5.96 13.00 13.55
C ARG A 219 4.65 13.33 14.29
N PRO A 220 4.68 14.19 15.33
CA PRO A 220 3.49 14.48 16.15
C PRO A 220 2.32 15.07 15.34
N ASP A 221 2.62 15.90 14.33
CA ASP A 221 1.65 16.54 13.45
C ASP A 221 0.81 15.53 12.64
N LYS A 222 1.40 14.37 12.30
CA LYS A 222 0.74 13.33 11.50
C LYS A 222 0.34 12.10 12.29
N LEU A 223 0.82 11.98 13.54
CA LEU A 223 0.64 10.81 14.39
C LEU A 223 -0.83 10.41 14.50
N ARG A 224 -1.72 11.40 14.72
CA ARG A 224 -3.16 11.17 14.80
C ARG A 224 -3.74 10.47 13.56
N SER A 225 -3.46 10.99 12.36
CA SER A 225 -3.98 10.43 11.11
C SER A 225 -3.40 9.05 10.82
N VAL A 226 -2.11 8.85 11.14
CA VAL A 226 -1.44 7.54 11.03
C VAL A 226 -2.10 6.52 11.95
N VAL A 227 -2.33 6.88 13.22
CA VAL A 227 -2.96 6.02 14.22
C VAL A 227 -4.38 5.65 13.80
N GLN A 228 -5.17 6.60 13.31
CA GLN A 228 -6.52 6.33 12.82
C GLN A 228 -6.52 5.29 11.68
N LYS A 229 -5.61 5.40 10.71
CA LYS A 229 -5.50 4.42 9.62
C LYS A 229 -5.06 3.05 10.12
N ILE A 230 -4.14 3.01 11.09
CA ILE A 230 -3.70 1.75 11.72
C ILE A 230 -4.85 1.12 12.51
N ALA A 231 -5.66 1.90 13.22
CA ALA A 231 -6.82 1.40 13.95
C ALA A 231 -7.86 0.75 13.01
N LEU A 232 -8.16 1.39 11.87
CA LEU A 232 -9.01 0.81 10.83
C LEU A 232 -8.44 -0.52 10.31
N GLN A 233 -7.12 -0.57 10.04
CA GLN A 233 -6.45 -1.79 9.59
C GLN A 233 -6.50 -2.91 10.65
N ILE A 234 -6.32 -2.58 11.93
CA ILE A 234 -6.41 -3.53 13.05
C ILE A 234 -7.83 -4.09 13.15
N ASN A 235 -8.85 -3.25 13.03
CA ASN A 235 -10.24 -3.69 13.06
C ASN A 235 -10.53 -4.72 11.96
N CYS A 236 -10.08 -4.46 10.73
CA CYS A 236 -10.20 -5.41 9.61
C CYS A 236 -9.49 -6.74 9.89
N LYS A 237 -8.28 -6.70 10.47
CA LYS A 237 -7.53 -7.90 10.82
C LYS A 237 -8.19 -8.75 11.90
N LEU A 238 -9.03 -8.15 12.72
CA LEU A 238 -9.81 -8.82 13.75
C LEU A 238 -11.21 -9.26 13.25
N GLY A 239 -11.47 -9.14 11.95
CA GLY A 239 -12.74 -9.53 11.33
C GLY A 239 -13.83 -8.45 11.40
N GLY A 240 -13.48 -7.22 11.78
CA GLY A 240 -14.41 -6.11 11.81
C GLY A 240 -14.61 -5.46 10.43
N GLU A 241 -15.79 -4.89 10.24
CA GLU A 241 -16.24 -4.27 9.00
C GLU A 241 -16.24 -2.76 9.12
N LEU A 242 -15.58 -2.06 8.21
CA LEU A 242 -15.43 -0.59 8.29
C LEU A 242 -16.64 0.13 7.69
N TRP A 243 -16.93 -0.20 6.43
CA TRP A 243 -17.94 0.45 5.61
C TRP A 243 -18.49 -0.54 4.58
N ALA A 244 -19.65 -0.23 4.02
CA ALA A 244 -20.31 -1.02 3.00
C ALA A 244 -20.95 -0.13 1.94
N ILE A 245 -21.27 -0.71 0.79
CA ILE A 245 -22.07 -0.11 -0.27
C ILE A 245 -23.30 -0.98 -0.53
N LYS A 246 -24.35 -0.38 -1.09
CA LYS A 246 -25.54 -1.14 -1.48
C LYS A 246 -25.28 -1.89 -2.78
N ILE A 247 -25.16 -3.21 -2.71
CA ILE A 247 -25.09 -4.07 -3.89
C ILE A 247 -26.53 -4.49 -4.26
N PRO A 248 -27.02 -4.17 -5.47
CA PRO A 248 -28.43 -4.35 -5.84
C PRO A 248 -28.84 -5.80 -6.11
N PHE A 249 -27.89 -6.72 -6.27
CA PHE A 249 -28.16 -8.12 -6.64
C PHE A 249 -27.82 -9.06 -5.47
N GLN A 250 -28.75 -9.95 -5.10
CA GLN A 250 -28.57 -10.93 -4.01
C GLN A 250 -29.25 -12.27 -4.34
N PRO A 251 -28.65 -13.44 -3.99
CA PRO A 251 -27.31 -13.62 -3.40
C PRO A 251 -26.18 -13.57 -4.45
N ILE A 252 -25.03 -12.99 -4.11
CA ILE A 252 -23.83 -12.92 -4.95
C ILE A 252 -22.58 -13.29 -4.13
N VAL A 253 -21.65 -14.00 -4.75
CA VAL A 253 -20.27 -14.19 -4.26
C VAL A 253 -19.32 -13.61 -5.29
N LEU A 254 -18.47 -12.66 -4.87
CA LEU A 254 -17.41 -12.11 -5.71
C LEU A 254 -16.10 -12.83 -5.39
N ILE A 255 -15.47 -13.42 -6.41
CA ILE A 255 -14.16 -14.07 -6.30
C ILE A 255 -13.16 -13.27 -7.12
N ILE A 256 -12.06 -12.85 -6.48
CA ILE A 256 -10.96 -12.11 -7.12
C ILE A 256 -9.70 -12.96 -6.93
N GLN A 257 -8.98 -13.21 -8.02
CA GLN A 257 -7.70 -13.92 -8.01
C GLN A 257 -6.63 -13.01 -8.61
N GLU A 258 -5.55 -12.80 -7.85
CA GLU A 258 -4.35 -12.10 -8.29
C GLU A 258 -3.17 -13.07 -8.18
N GLN A 259 -2.38 -13.23 -9.25
CA GLN A 259 -1.16 -14.04 -9.23
C GLN A 259 0.06 -13.12 -9.20
N GLN A 260 0.93 -13.29 -8.20
CA GLN A 260 2.21 -12.61 -8.11
C GLN A 260 3.34 -13.62 -8.36
N ASN A 261 4.17 -13.37 -9.37
CA ASN A 261 5.36 -14.18 -9.63
C ASN A 261 6.41 -13.85 -8.56
N LEU A 262 6.66 -14.80 -7.65
CA LEU A 262 7.89 -14.81 -6.87
C LEU A 262 9.04 -15.14 -7.81
N ALA A 263 9.73 -14.13 -8.32
CA ALA A 263 11.03 -14.30 -8.93
C ALA A 263 12.02 -14.74 -7.84
N VAL A 264 12.01 -16.03 -7.51
CA VAL A 264 13.13 -16.67 -6.82
C VAL A 264 14.22 -16.75 -7.86
N THR A 265 15.14 -15.79 -7.84
CA THR A 265 16.41 -15.91 -8.56
C THR A 265 17.15 -17.07 -7.92
N ILE A 266 16.99 -18.27 -8.47
CA ILE A 266 17.83 -19.42 -8.16
C ILE A 266 19.19 -19.12 -8.80
N SER A 267 20.04 -18.41 -8.08
CA SER A 267 21.46 -18.38 -8.38
C SER A 267 21.98 -19.80 -8.16
N THR A 268 22.27 -20.48 -9.27
CA THR A 268 22.95 -21.78 -9.30
C THR A 268 24.45 -21.56 -9.12
#